data_AF-A0A285VTN0-F1
#
_entry.id   AF-A0A285VTN0-F1
#
_cell.length_a   1.000
_cell.length_b   1.000
_cell.length_c   1.000
_cell.angle_alpha   90.00
_cell.angle_beta   90.00
_cell.angle_gamma   90.00
#
_symmetry.space_group_name_H-M   'P 1'
#
loop_
_entity.id
_entity.type
_entity.pdbx_description
1 polymer ?
#
loop_
_entity_poly.entity_id
_entity_poly.type
_entity_poly.pdbx_seq_one_letter_code
_entity_poly.pdbx_strand_id
1 'polypeptide(L)'
;MRTGLHAGYDRVVLDLSGEEPVLGWFVSVVDEAVEDPSGLPMDVEGAAFLQVVVRGIDWTTDSPERYDGDPVTGAGTEVVTEVVHGGLFEGQQQIVVGLTEETAFRVFSLPDPARIVIDVQHP
;
A
#
# COMPACT_ATOMS: atom_id res chain seq x y z
N MET A 1 0.01 3.98 7.80
CA MET A 1 0.43 2.65 7.30
C MET A 1 1.39 2.03 8.29
N ARG A 2 1.55 0.71 8.33
CA ARG A 2 2.54 0.02 9.18
C ARG A 2 3.00 -1.32 8.59
N THR A 3 4.18 -1.75 8.99
CA THR A 3 4.81 -3.03 8.63
C THR A 3 4.98 -3.91 9.87
N GLY A 4 5.18 -5.23 9.69
CA GLY A 4 5.49 -6.13 10.79
C GLY A 4 5.81 -7.55 10.33
N LEU A 5 6.72 -8.20 11.07
CA LEU A 5 7.16 -9.58 10.83
C LEU A 5 6.20 -10.61 11.43
N HIS A 6 5.93 -11.68 10.70
CA HIS A 6 5.21 -12.85 11.18
C HIS A 6 5.91 -14.14 10.76
N ALA A 7 5.42 -15.30 11.24
CA ALA A 7 5.96 -16.58 10.81
C ALA A 7 5.60 -16.86 9.35
N GLY A 8 6.58 -16.76 8.45
CA GLY A 8 6.48 -17.06 7.02
C GLY A 8 5.85 -15.96 6.16
N TYR A 9 5.65 -14.76 6.69
CA TYR A 9 5.20 -13.60 5.92
C TYR A 9 5.46 -12.26 6.63
N ASP A 10 5.73 -11.22 5.84
CA ASP A 10 5.68 -9.83 6.28
C ASP A 10 4.27 -9.31 6.09
N ARG A 11 3.86 -8.40 6.96
CA ARG A 11 2.54 -7.78 6.89
C ARG A 11 2.66 -6.29 6.70
N VAL A 12 2.02 -5.78 5.64
CA VAL A 12 1.70 -4.37 5.48
C VAL A 12 0.24 -4.16 5.87
N VAL A 13 -0.04 -3.13 6.66
CA VAL A 13 -1.41 -2.73 7.02
C VAL A 13 -1.65 -1.28 6.63
N LEU A 14 -2.72 -1.09 5.89
CA LEU A 14 -3.30 0.21 5.57
C LEU A 14 -4.50 0.41 6.50
N ASP A 15 -4.34 1.31 7.48
CA ASP A 15 -5.46 1.73 8.32
C ASP A 15 -6.32 2.71 7.54
N LEU A 16 -7.63 2.50 7.59
CA LEU A 16 -8.60 3.33 6.87
C LEU A 16 -9.39 4.18 7.85
N SER A 17 -9.63 5.43 7.47
CA SER A 17 -10.52 6.37 8.16
C SER A 17 -11.90 6.40 7.49
N GLY A 18 -12.86 7.06 8.13
CA GLY A 18 -14.23 7.21 7.64
C GLY A 18 -15.25 6.30 8.34
N GLU A 19 -16.52 6.68 8.23
CA GLU A 19 -17.66 5.86 8.68
C GLU A 19 -17.94 4.80 7.60
N GLU A 20 -17.84 3.51 7.96
CA GLU A 20 -18.04 2.38 7.04
C GLU A 20 -17.24 2.49 5.71
N PRO A 21 -15.89 2.55 5.76
CA PRO A 21 -15.10 2.78 4.56
C PRO A 21 -15.36 1.69 3.52
N VAL A 22 -15.60 2.09 2.27
CA VAL A 22 -15.81 1.16 1.16
C VAL A 22 -14.47 0.49 0.84
N LEU A 23 -14.38 -0.80 1.11
CA LEU A 23 -13.16 -1.58 0.94
C LEU A 23 -13.04 -2.07 -0.51
N GLY A 24 -12.54 -1.21 -1.39
CA GLY A 24 -12.15 -1.58 -2.75
C GLY A 24 -10.65 -1.46 -2.94
N TRP A 25 -9.99 -2.51 -3.40
CA TRP A 25 -8.57 -2.45 -3.75
C TRP A 25 -8.25 -3.26 -5.00
N PHE A 26 -7.19 -2.85 -5.68
CA PHE A 26 -6.53 -3.61 -6.74
C PHE A 26 -5.06 -3.68 -6.41
N VAL A 27 -4.47 -4.86 -6.59
CA VAL A 27 -3.02 -5.06 -6.40
C VAL A 27 -2.43 -5.70 -7.64
N SER A 28 -1.33 -5.12 -8.09
CA SER A 28 -0.57 -5.59 -9.25
C SER A 28 0.91 -5.63 -8.90
N VAL A 29 1.60 -6.67 -9.36
CA VAL A 29 3.06 -6.66 -9.43
C VAL A 29 3.46 -5.77 -10.60
N VAL A 30 4.42 -4.87 -10.38
CA VAL A 30 4.95 -3.97 -11.42
C VAL A 30 6.47 -3.98 -11.38
N ASP A 31 7.08 -3.83 -12.56
CA ASP A 31 8.55 -3.81 -12.72
C ASP A 31 9.16 -2.47 -12.28
N GLU A 32 8.39 -1.38 -12.37
CA GLU A 32 8.81 -0.02 -12.03
C GLU A 32 7.74 0.68 -11.20
N ALA A 33 8.17 1.36 -10.13
CA ALA A 33 7.29 2.23 -9.36
C ALA A 33 7.17 3.60 -10.07
N VAL A 34 5.99 3.89 -10.61
CA VAL A 34 5.67 5.18 -11.25
C VAL A 34 4.42 5.78 -10.62
N GLU A 35 4.38 7.11 -10.49
CA GLU A 35 3.28 7.80 -9.84
C GLU A 35 2.10 7.97 -10.81
N ASP A 36 0.92 7.54 -10.38
CA ASP A 36 -0.33 7.77 -11.12
C ASP A 36 -0.86 9.20 -10.86
N PRO A 37 -1.34 9.94 -11.90
CA PRO A 37 -1.28 9.66 -13.34
C PRO A 37 -0.08 10.32 -14.04
N SER A 38 0.88 10.89 -13.29
CA SER A 38 1.98 11.69 -13.85
C SER A 38 2.93 10.85 -14.70
N GLY A 39 3.05 9.55 -14.40
CA GLY A 39 3.98 8.61 -15.02
C GLY A 39 5.43 8.86 -14.62
N LEU A 40 5.68 9.71 -13.62
CA LEU A 40 7.03 9.99 -13.14
C LEU A 40 7.51 8.85 -12.22
N PRO A 41 8.80 8.50 -12.24
CA PRO A 41 9.33 7.51 -11.30
C PRO A 41 9.09 7.92 -9.85
N MET A 42 8.69 6.94 -9.03
CA MET A 42 8.66 7.05 -7.58
C MET A 42 9.97 6.53 -7.00
N ASP A 43 10.47 7.18 -5.96
CA ASP A 43 11.61 6.67 -5.18
C ASP A 43 11.08 5.63 -4.19
N VAL A 44 11.28 4.35 -4.51
CA VAL A 44 10.89 3.21 -3.69
C VAL A 44 12.03 2.21 -3.70
N GLU A 45 12.58 1.90 -2.53
CA GLU A 45 13.59 0.87 -2.32
C GLU A 45 13.01 -0.50 -2.65
N GLY A 46 13.71 -1.30 -3.46
CA GLY A 46 13.27 -2.66 -3.79
C GLY A 46 13.80 -3.14 -5.14
N ALA A 47 13.66 -4.44 -5.38
CA ALA A 47 13.90 -5.08 -6.68
C ALA A 47 12.60 -5.50 -7.38
N ALA A 48 11.47 -5.51 -6.64
CA ALA A 48 10.13 -5.73 -7.16
C ALA A 48 9.13 -4.85 -6.40
N PHE A 49 7.98 -4.56 -7.01
CA PHE A 49 7.01 -3.63 -6.43
C PHE A 49 5.59 -4.19 -6.50
N LEU A 50 4.83 -4.02 -5.41
CA LEU A 50 3.37 -4.17 -5.42
C LEU A 50 2.74 -2.79 -5.49
N GLN A 51 2.08 -2.48 -6.60
CA GLN A 51 1.18 -1.34 -6.68
C GLN A 51 -0.16 -1.72 -6.05
N VAL A 52 -0.56 -1.01 -5.00
CA VAL A 52 -1.83 -1.14 -4.30
C VAL A 52 -2.65 0.12 -4.55
N VAL A 53 -3.79 -0.02 -5.22
CA VAL A 53 -4.73 1.08 -5.44
C VAL A 53 -5.92 0.89 -4.52
N VAL A 54 -6.08 1.79 -3.56
CA VAL A 54 -7.23 1.85 -2.65
C VAL A 54 -8.29 2.78 -3.26
N ARG A 55 -9.53 2.32 -3.33
CA ARG A 55 -10.67 3.07 -3.89
C ARG A 55 -11.65 3.48 -2.80
N GLY A 56 -12.52 4.42 -3.15
CA GLY A 56 -13.58 4.88 -2.26
C GLY A 56 -13.14 6.00 -1.33
N ILE A 57 -12.04 6.69 -1.68
CA ILE A 57 -11.67 7.94 -1.01
C ILE A 57 -12.74 8.99 -1.38
N ASP A 58 -13.32 9.63 -0.38
CA ASP A 58 -14.34 10.65 -0.58
C ASP A 58 -13.76 11.81 -1.40
N TRP A 59 -14.25 11.95 -2.63
CA TRP A 59 -13.84 12.96 -3.60
C TRP A 59 -14.88 14.08 -3.76
N THR A 60 -15.89 14.12 -2.88
CA THR A 60 -16.99 15.10 -2.93
C THR A 60 -16.69 16.38 -2.14
N THR A 61 -15.61 16.38 -1.38
CA THR A 61 -15.10 17.54 -0.63
C THR A 61 -14.05 18.32 -1.46
N ASP A 62 -13.97 19.63 -1.23
CA ASP A 62 -12.95 20.51 -1.85
C ASP A 62 -11.52 20.18 -1.37
N SER A 63 -11.37 19.38 -0.31
CA SER A 63 -10.08 18.96 0.23
C SER A 63 -10.21 17.53 0.77
N PRO A 64 -10.12 16.50 -0.09
CA PRO A 64 -10.13 15.12 0.36
C PRO A 64 -8.96 14.89 1.30
N GLU A 65 -9.22 14.24 2.44
CA GLU A 65 -8.15 13.85 3.35
C GLU A 65 -7.21 12.91 2.62
N ARG A 66 -5.95 13.32 2.50
CA ARG A 66 -4.88 12.54 1.89
C ARG A 66 -3.97 12.03 3.01
N TYR A 67 -3.49 10.80 2.86
CA TYR A 67 -2.34 10.39 3.65
C TYR A 67 -1.12 11.18 3.20
N ASP A 68 -0.54 11.98 4.10
CA ASP A 68 0.62 12.85 3.85
C ASP A 68 1.84 12.48 4.72
N GLY A 69 1.79 11.33 5.39
CA GLY A 69 2.89 10.84 6.23
C GLY A 69 4.08 10.35 5.42
N ASP A 70 5.27 10.37 6.03
CA ASP A 70 6.49 9.84 5.42
C ASP A 70 6.33 8.35 4.99
N PRO A 71 7.17 7.89 4.04
CA PRO A 71 7.33 6.47 3.77
C PRO A 71 7.50 5.62 5.03
N VAL A 72 6.89 4.45 5.05
CA VAL A 72 7.01 3.52 6.16
C VAL A 72 8.09 2.50 5.84
N THR A 73 9.18 2.53 6.61
CA THR A 73 10.26 1.55 6.48
C THR A 73 9.80 0.12 6.79
N GLY A 74 10.36 -0.85 6.06
CA GLY A 74 10.33 -2.29 6.33
C GLY A 74 11.41 -2.72 7.33
N ALA A 75 11.93 -1.82 8.16
CA ALA A 75 12.90 -2.22 9.19
C ALA A 75 12.32 -3.30 10.10
N GLY A 76 12.95 -4.47 10.11
CA GLY A 76 12.52 -5.63 10.89
C GLY A 76 11.58 -6.59 10.16
N THR A 77 11.28 -6.36 8.88
CA THR A 77 10.70 -7.34 7.95
C THR A 77 11.78 -8.04 7.11
N GLU A 78 11.44 -9.14 6.44
CA GLU A 78 12.41 -9.95 5.66
C GLU A 78 12.43 -9.58 4.17
N VAL A 79 11.26 -9.34 3.58
CA VAL A 79 11.06 -9.07 2.15
C VAL A 79 10.53 -7.67 1.89
N VAL A 80 9.69 -7.11 2.75
CA VAL A 80 9.22 -5.71 2.59
C VAL A 80 10.37 -4.75 2.91
N THR A 81 10.69 -3.85 1.97
CA THR A 81 11.75 -2.83 2.12
C THR A 81 11.17 -1.51 2.62
N GLU A 82 10.10 -1.03 2.00
CA GLU A 82 9.34 0.15 2.43
C GLU A 82 7.93 0.21 1.80
N VAL A 83 7.12 1.13 2.31
CA VAL A 83 5.76 1.42 1.82
C VAL A 83 5.63 2.92 1.60
N VAL A 84 5.42 3.30 0.34
CA VAL A 84 5.35 4.69 -0.11
C VAL A 84 3.93 5.00 -0.59
N HIS A 85 3.38 6.14 -0.18
CA HIS A 85 2.11 6.63 -0.72
C HIS A 85 2.38 7.41 -2.01
N GLY A 86 1.63 7.11 -3.07
CA GLY A 86 1.70 7.80 -4.35
C GLY A 86 0.59 8.83 -4.50
N GLY A 87 0.20 9.07 -5.75
CA GLY A 87 -0.85 10.00 -6.13
C GLY A 87 -2.21 9.66 -5.53
N LEU A 88 -3.00 10.71 -5.32
CA LEU A 88 -4.43 10.61 -5.01
C LEU A 88 -5.19 11.28 -6.16
N PHE A 89 -5.94 10.49 -6.94
CA PHE A 89 -6.63 10.95 -8.14
C PHE A 89 -7.97 10.22 -8.33
N GLU A 90 -9.03 10.94 -8.69
CA GLU A 90 -10.36 10.38 -8.96
C GLU A 90 -10.89 9.41 -7.87
N GLY A 91 -10.64 9.72 -6.59
CA GLY A 91 -11.06 8.88 -5.46
C GLY A 91 -10.24 7.59 -5.28
N GLN A 92 -9.05 7.54 -5.89
CA GLN A 92 -8.11 6.42 -5.80
C GLN A 92 -6.79 6.88 -5.20
N GLN A 93 -6.36 6.21 -4.12
CA GLN A 93 -5.06 6.40 -3.50
C GLN A 93 -4.12 5.29 -3.98
N GLN A 94 -3.03 5.68 -4.63
CA GLN A 94 -1.94 4.77 -4.97
C GLN A 94 -1.02 4.58 -3.77
N ILE A 95 -0.58 3.34 -3.54
CA ILE A 95 0.43 2.96 -2.57
C ILE A 95 1.36 1.98 -3.27
N VAL A 96 2.66 2.07 -3.03
CA VAL A 96 3.65 1.14 -3.55
C VAL A 96 4.36 0.47 -2.38
N VAL A 97 4.39 -0.86 -2.39
CA VAL A 97 5.19 -1.66 -1.46
C VAL A 97 6.43 -2.12 -2.20
N GLY A 98 7.60 -1.69 -1.74
CA GLY A 98 8.88 -2.20 -2.20
C GLY A 98 9.18 -3.56 -1.60
N LEU A 99 9.72 -4.47 -2.42
CA LEU A 99 10.10 -5.82 -2.05
C LEU A 99 11.55 -6.11 -2.42
N THR A 100 12.24 -6.94 -1.63
CA THR A 100 13.58 -7.44 -1.97
C THR A 100 13.56 -8.41 -3.15
N GLU A 101 12.44 -9.11 -3.38
CA GLU A 101 12.20 -10.04 -4.49
C GLU A 101 10.70 -10.19 -4.78
N GLU A 102 10.35 -10.65 -5.99
CA GLU A 102 8.96 -11.03 -6.29
C GLU A 102 8.60 -12.34 -5.58
N THR A 103 7.52 -12.32 -4.80
CA THR A 103 7.06 -13.45 -4.00
C THR A 103 5.54 -13.49 -3.91
N ALA A 104 5.00 -14.62 -3.45
CA ALA A 104 3.57 -14.77 -3.26
C ALA A 104 3.03 -13.81 -2.20
N PHE A 105 1.85 -13.27 -2.44
CA PHE A 105 1.17 -12.41 -1.48
C PHE A 105 -0.32 -12.72 -1.42
N ARG A 106 -0.98 -12.27 -0.36
CA ARG A 106 -2.44 -12.24 -0.26
C ARG A 106 -2.89 -10.90 0.26
N VAL A 107 -4.10 -10.50 -0.15
CA VAL A 107 -4.72 -9.24 0.25
C VAL A 107 -6.12 -9.51 0.75
N PHE A 108 -6.45 -8.94 1.90
CA PHE A 108 -7.76 -9.07 2.51
C PHE A 108 -8.06 -7.87 3.39
N SER A 109 -9.32 -7.72 3.78
CA SER A 109 -9.74 -6.69 4.72
C SER A 109 -10.03 -7.25 6.11
N LEU A 110 -9.86 -6.39 7.12
CA LEU A 110 -10.32 -6.64 8.48
C LEU A 110 -11.24 -5.50 8.92
N PRO A 111 -12.39 -5.79 9.54
CA PRO A 111 -13.20 -4.78 10.19
C PRO A 111 -12.64 -4.40 11.57
N ASP A 112 -13.20 -3.33 12.16
CA ASP A 112 -13.08 -2.93 13.57
C ASP A 112 -11.65 -2.91 14.17
N PRO A 113 -10.79 -1.92 13.85
CA PRO A 113 -10.97 -0.87 12.84
C PRO A 113 -10.73 -1.39 11.42
N ALA A 114 -11.34 -0.72 10.44
CA ALA A 114 -11.24 -1.08 9.02
C ALA A 114 -9.80 -0.97 8.51
N ARG A 115 -9.32 -2.07 7.92
CA ARG A 115 -7.94 -2.19 7.43
C ARG A 115 -7.89 -2.99 6.13
N ILE A 116 -6.98 -2.62 5.24
CA ILE A 116 -6.51 -3.50 4.17
C ILE A 116 -5.18 -4.09 4.63
N VAL A 117 -5.05 -5.41 4.51
CA VAL A 117 -3.89 -6.17 4.94
C VAL A 117 -3.27 -6.84 3.72
N ILE A 118 -1.98 -6.61 3.51
CA ILE A 118 -1.16 -7.30 2.51
C ILE A 118 -0.17 -8.17 3.28
N ASP A 119 -0.30 -9.49 3.15
CA ASP A 119 0.70 -10.43 3.64
C ASP A 119 1.58 -10.87 2.48
N VAL A 120 2.89 -10.68 2.61
CA VAL A 120 3.91 -11.01 1.62
C VAL A 120 4.73 -12.17 2.14
N GLN A 121 4.75 -13.29 1.43
CA GLN A 121 5.46 -14.49 1.87
C GLN A 121 6.97 -14.25 1.92
N HIS A 122 7.60 -14.64 3.03
CA HIS A 122 9.05 -14.72 3.14
C HIS A 122 9.48 -16.14 3.58
N PRO A 123 10.76 -16.50 3.42
CA PRO A 123 11.30 -17.80 3.83
C PRO A 123 11.11 -18.14 5.31
#